data_AF-A0A940NPK1-F1
#
_entry.id   AF-A0A940NPK1-F1
#
_cell.length_a   1.000
_cell.length_b   1.000
_cell.length_c   1.000
_cell.angle_alpha   90.00
_cell.angle_beta   90.00
_cell.angle_gamma   90.00
#
_symmetry.space_group_name_H-M   'P 1'
#
loop_
_entity.id
_entity.type
_entity.pdbx_description
1 polymer ?
#
loop_
_entity_poly.entity_id
_entity_poly.type
_entity_poly.pdbx_seq_one_letter_code
_entity_poly.pdbx_strand_id
1 'polypeptide(L)'
;MQASLAAAEQRLETVTAARSGDPAALERLLRLYQPDIRRYAQRHCMISDVDDAVQEVLWIVSRKIGSVRALAAFSGWLFAVVRRECRRLGRRAFDFDPYDEERVDRWLMTRTSDTLRLELVAALESLPADYRDVILLRDFEELTIGEIAQRLGMTVAATKSRLHRARTMAREYLLAEV
;
A
#
# COMPACT_ATOMS: atom_id res chain seq x y z
N MET A 1 26.91 -4.31 8.58
CA MET A 1 26.23 -4.24 9.88
C MET A 1 26.31 -2.84 10.50
N GLN A 2 27.52 -2.26 10.70
CA GLN A 2 27.68 -0.92 11.30
C GLN A 2 27.01 0.23 10.53
N ALA A 3 27.09 0.26 9.19
CA ALA A 3 26.44 1.30 8.38
C ALA A 3 24.90 1.32 8.48
N SER A 4 24.28 0.14 8.74
CA SER A 4 22.84 0.02 8.91
C SER A 4 22.36 0.52 10.26
N LEU A 5 23.18 0.39 11.31
CA LEU A 5 22.89 0.92 12.65
C LEU A 5 22.96 2.45 12.65
N ALA A 6 24.03 3.01 12.08
CA ALA A 6 24.21 4.46 11.99
C ALA A 6 23.06 5.14 11.22
N ALA A 7 22.58 4.54 10.12
CA ALA A 7 21.43 5.04 9.37
C ALA A 7 20.09 4.91 10.13
N ALA A 8 19.97 3.96 11.07
CA ALA A 8 18.79 3.83 11.93
C ALA A 8 18.81 4.86 13.06
N GLU A 9 19.97 5.09 13.68
CA GLU A 9 20.18 6.11 14.71
C GLU A 9 19.90 7.51 14.15
N GLN A 10 20.48 7.85 13.00
CA GLN A 10 20.28 9.14 12.34
C GLN A 10 18.81 9.40 11.95
N ARG A 11 18.06 8.33 11.61
CA ARG A 11 16.61 8.41 11.39
C ARG A 11 15.86 8.73 12.68
N LEU A 12 16.23 8.08 13.77
CA LEU A 12 15.62 8.27 15.08
C LEU A 12 15.85 9.69 15.60
N GLU A 13 17.06 10.22 15.43
CA GLU A 13 17.40 11.61 15.76
C GLU A 13 16.58 12.60 14.94
N THR A 14 16.45 12.37 13.64
CA THR A 14 15.66 13.24 12.76
C THR A 14 14.18 13.24 13.15
N VAL A 15 13.61 12.08 13.51
CA VAL A 15 12.24 11.98 14.04
C VAL A 15 12.13 12.75 15.36
N THR A 16 13.12 12.63 16.24
CA THR A 16 13.12 13.30 17.56
C THR A 16 13.11 14.82 17.41
N ALA A 17 14.01 15.38 16.60
CA ALA A 17 14.09 16.82 16.36
C ALA A 17 12.83 17.36 15.67
N ALA A 18 12.29 16.64 14.69
CA ALA A 18 11.02 17.00 14.05
C ALA A 18 9.85 17.02 15.04
N ARG A 19 9.80 16.07 15.98
CA ARG A 19 8.78 16.01 17.04
C ARG A 19 8.87 17.20 18.00
N SER A 20 10.06 17.70 18.29
CA SER A 20 10.28 18.88 19.13
C SER A 20 10.00 20.21 18.42
N GLY A 21 9.59 20.18 17.15
CA GLY A 21 9.21 21.37 16.39
C GLY A 21 10.34 22.00 15.58
N ASP A 22 11.47 21.31 15.36
CA ASP A 22 12.53 21.78 14.46
C ASP A 22 12.05 21.71 12.99
N PRO A 23 11.90 22.86 12.32
CA PRO A 23 11.41 22.89 10.93
C PRO A 23 12.35 22.23 9.93
N ALA A 24 13.68 22.35 10.12
CA ALA A 24 14.67 21.77 9.23
C ALA A 24 14.71 20.24 9.38
N ALA A 25 14.60 19.75 10.62
CA ALA A 25 14.48 18.33 10.88
C ALA A 25 13.20 17.75 10.28
N LEU A 26 12.07 18.47 10.37
CA LEU A 26 10.82 18.05 9.77
C LEU A 26 10.93 17.97 8.24
N GLU A 27 11.50 18.99 7.60
CA GLU A 27 11.68 19.01 6.15
C GLU A 27 12.56 17.84 5.67
N ARG A 28 13.65 17.56 6.40
CA ARG A 28 14.51 16.40 6.15
C ARG A 28 13.76 15.08 6.32
N LEU A 29 12.93 14.97 7.36
CA LEU A 29 12.12 13.78 7.60
C LEU A 29 11.14 13.52 6.44
N LEU A 30 10.42 14.56 6.00
CA LEU A 30 9.45 14.44 4.91
C LEU A 30 10.12 14.02 3.60
N ARG A 31 11.27 14.63 3.25
CA ARG A 31 12.05 14.23 2.07
C ARG A 31 12.53 12.78 2.15
N LEU A 32 12.98 12.35 3.32
CA LEU A 32 13.50 11.00 3.52
C LEU A 32 12.41 9.93 3.33
N TYR A 33 11.21 10.17 3.85
CA TYR A 33 10.12 9.18 3.84
C TYR A 33 9.20 9.27 2.62
N GLN A 34 9.21 10.36 1.84
CA GLN A 34 8.39 10.51 0.64
C GLN A 34 8.52 9.33 -0.36
N PRO A 35 9.73 8.82 -0.69
CA PRO A 35 9.87 7.67 -1.58
C PRO A 35 9.25 6.39 -1.02
N ASP A 36 9.36 6.15 0.28
CA ASP A 36 8.76 4.99 0.95
C ASP A 36 7.24 5.07 1.00
N ILE A 37 6.70 6.25 1.33
CA ILE A 37 5.27 6.54 1.30
C ILE A 37 4.73 6.27 -0.12
N ARG A 38 5.39 6.80 -1.14
CA ARG A 38 5.01 6.60 -2.54
C ARG A 38 5.06 5.14 -2.94
N ARG A 39 6.14 4.41 -2.63
CA ARG A 39 6.24 2.96 -2.92
C ARG A 39 5.14 2.17 -2.24
N TYR A 40 4.86 2.47 -0.97
CA TYR A 40 3.79 1.80 -0.23
C TYR A 40 2.43 2.10 -0.86
N ALA A 41 2.13 3.36 -1.15
CA ALA A 41 0.89 3.79 -1.79
C ALA A 41 0.70 3.13 -3.16
N GLN A 42 1.73 3.06 -4.00
CA GLN A 42 1.66 2.39 -5.31
C GLN A 42 1.37 0.89 -5.23
N ARG A 43 1.73 0.23 -4.12
CA ARG A 43 1.49 -1.19 -3.92
C ARG A 43 0.11 -1.49 -3.34
N HIS A 44 -0.40 -0.59 -2.50
CA HIS A 44 -1.55 -0.86 -1.63
C HIS A 44 -2.76 0.03 -1.91
N CYS A 45 -2.59 1.23 -2.47
CA CYS A 45 -3.72 2.06 -2.84
C CYS A 45 -4.39 1.51 -4.12
N MET A 46 -5.72 1.55 -4.14
CA MET A 46 -6.59 1.20 -5.27
C MET A 46 -6.79 2.39 -6.24
N ILE A 47 -6.14 3.53 -6.01
CA ILE A 47 -6.25 4.71 -6.88
C ILE A 47 -5.09 4.75 -7.88
N SER A 48 -5.37 5.21 -9.11
CA SER A 48 -4.36 5.30 -10.18
C SER A 48 -3.34 6.42 -9.93
N ASP A 49 -3.81 7.56 -9.42
CA ASP A 49 -2.94 8.66 -9.01
C ASP A 49 -2.74 8.64 -7.49
N VAL A 50 -1.54 8.22 -7.07
CA VAL A 50 -1.18 8.15 -5.66
C VAL A 50 -0.56 9.45 -5.14
N ASP A 51 -0.30 10.44 -6.00
CA ASP A 51 0.46 11.62 -5.62
C ASP A 51 -0.35 12.50 -4.66
N ASP A 52 -1.65 12.58 -4.86
CA ASP A 52 -2.58 13.18 -3.91
C ASP A 52 -2.52 12.50 -2.53
N ALA A 53 -2.45 11.16 -2.51
CA ALA A 53 -2.30 10.41 -1.25
C ALA A 53 -0.96 10.72 -0.57
N VAL A 54 0.13 10.78 -1.36
CA VAL A 54 1.46 11.10 -0.85
C VAL A 54 1.47 12.50 -0.25
N GLN A 55 0.92 13.50 -0.94
CA GLN A 55 0.88 14.88 -0.45
C GLN A 55 0.06 15.01 0.85
N GLU A 56 -1.13 14.41 0.89
CA GLU A 56 -1.97 14.42 2.08
C GLU A 56 -1.28 13.73 3.26
N VAL A 57 -0.62 12.59 3.04
CA VAL A 57 0.16 11.91 4.09
C VAL A 57 1.28 12.82 4.59
N LEU A 58 2.06 13.45 3.71
CA LEU A 58 3.15 14.34 4.11
C LEU A 58 2.62 15.54 4.93
N TRP A 59 1.47 16.08 4.56
CA TRP A 59 0.80 17.15 5.31
C TRP A 59 0.29 16.67 6.68
N ILE A 60 -0.30 15.47 6.77
CA ILE A 60 -0.71 14.89 8.05
C ILE A 60 0.51 14.66 8.94
N VAL A 61 1.61 14.14 8.37
CA VAL A 61 2.86 13.93 9.09
C VAL A 61 3.38 15.25 9.64
N SER A 62 3.45 16.31 8.84
CA SER A 62 3.94 17.61 9.28
C SER A 62 3.15 18.20 10.45
N ARG A 63 1.83 17.97 10.49
CA ARG A 63 0.96 18.47 11.57
C ARG A 63 0.91 17.57 12.79
N LYS A 64 1.06 16.26 12.63
CA LYS A 64 0.79 15.26 13.68
C LYS A 64 2.01 14.51 14.17
N ILE A 65 3.20 14.80 13.65
CA ILE A 65 4.45 14.14 14.11
C ILE A 65 4.62 14.21 15.63
N GLY A 66 4.25 15.32 16.27
CA GLY A 66 4.32 15.48 17.73
C GLY A 66 3.45 14.50 18.52
N SER A 67 2.42 13.91 17.90
CA SER A 67 1.53 12.91 18.54
C SER A 67 2.14 11.51 18.66
N VAL A 68 3.24 11.24 17.94
CA VAL A 68 3.93 9.95 17.99
C VAL A 68 4.53 9.78 19.38
N ARG A 69 4.07 8.79 20.16
CA ARG A 69 4.48 8.62 21.57
C ARG A 69 5.86 8.00 21.73
N ALA A 70 6.22 7.07 20.84
CA ALA A 70 7.49 6.36 20.86
C ALA A 70 8.15 6.43 19.49
N LEU A 71 9.46 6.71 19.45
CA LEU A 71 10.21 6.84 18.19
C LEU A 71 10.18 5.54 17.36
N ALA A 72 10.26 4.38 18.02
CA ALA A 72 10.15 3.08 17.38
C ALA A 72 8.78 2.84 16.71
N ALA A 73 7.72 3.55 17.14
CA ALA A 73 6.39 3.43 16.56
C ALA A 73 6.19 4.32 15.32
N PHE A 74 7.15 5.19 14.98
CA PHE A 74 7.00 6.17 13.89
C PHE A 74 6.67 5.50 12.56
N SER A 75 7.41 4.46 12.15
CA SER A 75 7.18 3.79 10.87
C SER A 75 5.80 3.12 10.81
N GLY A 76 5.38 2.45 11.89
CA GLY A 76 4.06 1.85 11.98
C GLY A 76 2.94 2.89 11.92
N TRP A 77 3.09 4.00 12.65
CA TRP A 77 2.18 5.13 12.60
C TRP A 77 2.10 5.75 11.19
N LEU A 78 3.25 5.99 10.55
CA LEU A 78 3.33 6.55 9.20
C LEU A 78 2.55 5.70 8.20
N PHE A 79 2.81 4.39 8.14
CA PHE A 79 2.10 3.53 7.19
C PHE A 79 0.63 3.30 7.55
N ALA A 80 0.24 3.46 8.81
CA ALA A 80 -1.17 3.54 9.19
C ALA A 80 -1.85 4.79 8.62
N VAL A 81 -1.15 5.94 8.60
CA VAL A 81 -1.64 7.16 7.92
C VAL A 81 -1.76 6.92 6.42
N VAL A 82 -0.74 6.32 5.77
CA VAL A 82 -0.79 5.98 4.34
C VAL A 82 -2.00 5.13 4.00
N ARG A 83 -2.25 4.05 4.76
CA ARG A 83 -3.39 3.15 4.55
C ARG A 83 -4.72 3.89 4.68
N ARG A 84 -4.85 4.75 5.70
CA ARG A 84 -6.07 5.55 5.91
C ARG A 84 -6.34 6.48 4.73
N GLU A 85 -5.32 7.14 4.20
CA GLU A 85 -5.46 8.04 3.05
C GLU A 85 -5.75 7.29 1.75
N CYS A 86 -5.09 6.15 1.49
CA CYS A 86 -5.45 5.26 0.37
C CYS A 86 -6.94 4.87 0.41
N ARG A 87 -7.45 4.53 1.60
CA ARG A 87 -8.83 4.10 1.81
C ARG A 87 -9.81 5.26 1.64
N ARG A 88 -9.49 6.45 2.17
CA ARG A 88 -10.31 7.67 1.99
C ARG A 88 -10.43 8.05 0.52
N LEU A 89 -9.32 8.06 -0.22
CA LEU A 89 -9.32 8.39 -1.64
C LEU A 89 -10.01 7.31 -2.47
N GLY A 90 -9.82 6.03 -2.14
CA GLY A 90 -10.59 4.93 -2.73
C GLY A 90 -12.10 5.13 -2.57
N ARG A 91 -12.57 5.39 -1.34
CA ARG A 91 -13.99 5.69 -1.09
C ARG A 91 -14.53 6.83 -1.94
N ARG A 92 -13.76 7.91 -2.06
CA ARG A 92 -14.16 9.07 -2.86
C ARG A 92 -14.19 8.77 -4.36
N ALA A 93 -13.28 7.94 -4.86
CA ALA A 93 -13.19 7.59 -6.27
C ALA A 93 -14.27 6.60 -6.71
N PHE A 94 -14.67 5.68 -5.82
CA PHE A 94 -15.53 4.56 -6.16
C PHE A 94 -16.96 4.66 -5.61
N ASP A 95 -17.28 5.64 -4.76
CA ASP A 95 -18.58 5.80 -4.08
C ASP A 95 -18.95 4.61 -3.14
N PHE A 96 -17.97 3.75 -2.82
CA PHE A 96 -18.05 2.68 -1.83
C PHE A 96 -16.66 2.42 -1.23
N ASP A 97 -16.56 1.67 -0.13
CA ASP A 97 -15.26 1.31 0.47
C ASP A 97 -14.62 0.09 -0.21
N PRO A 98 -13.57 0.26 -1.03
CA PRO A 98 -12.90 -0.88 -1.68
C PRO A 98 -12.14 -1.77 -0.68
N TYR A 99 -11.97 -1.32 0.56
CA TYR A 99 -11.38 -2.08 1.66
C TYR A 99 -12.38 -2.19 2.81
N ASP A 100 -13.64 -2.51 2.52
CA ASP A 100 -14.62 -2.86 3.54
C ASP A 100 -14.12 -4.05 4.38
N GLU A 101 -13.26 -3.73 5.37
CA GLU A 101 -12.57 -4.67 6.24
C GLU A 101 -13.59 -5.47 7.03
N GLU A 102 -14.71 -4.87 7.41
CA GLU A 102 -15.78 -5.57 8.12
C GLU A 102 -16.45 -6.63 7.23
N ARG A 103 -16.72 -6.31 5.96
CA ARG A 103 -17.21 -7.30 4.98
C ARG A 103 -16.18 -8.39 4.72
N VAL A 104 -14.90 -8.04 4.58
CA VAL A 104 -13.81 -9.01 4.37
C VAL A 104 -13.66 -9.92 5.60
N ASP A 105 -13.69 -9.36 6.80
CA ASP A 105 -13.59 -10.12 8.05
C ASP A 105 -14.80 -11.05 8.19
N ARG A 106 -16.01 -10.55 7.97
CA ARG A 106 -17.23 -11.38 7.97
C ARG A 106 -17.15 -12.52 6.95
N TRP A 107 -16.65 -12.23 5.74
CA TRP A 107 -16.41 -13.24 4.71
C TRP A 107 -15.40 -14.29 5.20
N LEU A 108 -14.24 -13.87 5.70
CA LEU A 108 -13.19 -14.77 6.24
C LEU A 108 -13.69 -15.66 7.37
N MET A 109 -14.54 -15.14 8.28
CA MET A 109 -15.07 -15.91 9.42
C MET A 109 -15.97 -17.07 9.02
N THR A 110 -16.49 -17.08 7.79
CA THR A 110 -17.38 -18.14 7.29
C THR A 110 -16.64 -19.21 6.48
N ARG A 111 -15.33 -19.07 6.27
CA ARG A 111 -14.52 -19.96 5.45
C ARG A 111 -13.43 -20.65 6.27
N THR A 112 -13.05 -21.85 5.85
CA THR A 112 -11.85 -22.55 6.33
C THR A 112 -10.67 -22.24 5.41
N SER A 113 -9.45 -22.61 5.85
CA SER A 113 -8.27 -22.44 5.00
C SER A 113 -8.37 -23.18 3.67
N ASP A 114 -9.10 -24.29 3.59
CA ASP A 114 -9.21 -25.07 2.36
C ASP A 114 -10.27 -24.50 1.41
N THR A 115 -11.40 -24.01 1.95
CA THR A 115 -12.38 -23.30 1.13
C THR A 115 -11.80 -22.01 0.56
N LEU A 116 -11.02 -21.26 1.36
CA LEU A 116 -10.32 -20.06 0.89
C LEU A 116 -9.38 -20.35 -0.28
N ARG A 117 -8.64 -21.46 -0.23
CA ARG A 117 -7.74 -21.86 -1.33
C ARG A 117 -8.52 -22.15 -2.60
N LEU A 118 -9.61 -22.90 -2.50
CA LEU A 118 -10.44 -23.25 -3.66
C LEU A 118 -11.09 -22.00 -4.28
N GLU A 119 -11.69 -21.14 -3.46
CA GLU A 119 -12.30 -19.88 -3.91
C GLU A 119 -11.25 -18.94 -4.53
N LEU A 120 -10.03 -18.87 -3.97
CA LEU A 120 -8.94 -18.07 -4.54
C LEU A 120 -8.49 -18.60 -5.90
N VAL A 121 -8.35 -19.92 -6.06
CA VAL A 121 -8.00 -20.52 -7.36
C VAL A 121 -9.08 -20.19 -8.39
N ALA A 122 -10.36 -20.39 -8.04
CA ALA A 122 -11.49 -20.07 -8.93
C ALA A 122 -11.50 -18.58 -9.30
N ALA A 123 -11.25 -17.68 -8.35
CA ALA A 123 -11.17 -16.25 -8.60
C ALA A 123 -10.05 -15.90 -9.58
N LEU A 124 -8.86 -16.48 -9.41
CA LEU A 124 -7.72 -16.27 -10.33
C LEU A 124 -8.00 -16.86 -11.72
N GLU A 125 -8.66 -18.03 -11.79
CA GLU A 125 -9.06 -18.67 -13.04
C GLU A 125 -10.17 -17.92 -13.79
N SER A 126 -10.97 -17.11 -13.08
CA SER A 126 -11.97 -16.24 -13.69
C SER A 126 -11.36 -15.04 -14.42
N LEU A 127 -10.12 -14.66 -14.08
CA LEU A 127 -9.47 -13.48 -14.66
C LEU A 127 -9.05 -13.72 -16.11
N PRO A 128 -9.23 -12.73 -17.01
CA PRO A 128 -8.58 -12.74 -18.33
C PRO A 128 -7.05 -12.89 -18.20
N ALA A 129 -6.43 -13.57 -19.17
CA ALA A 129 -5.02 -13.96 -19.13
C ALA A 129 -4.08 -12.80 -18.77
N ASP A 130 -4.20 -11.65 -19.45
CA ASP A 130 -3.40 -10.45 -19.19
C ASP A 130 -3.43 -9.97 -17.72
N TYR A 131 -4.56 -10.14 -17.02
CA TYR A 131 -4.71 -9.74 -15.63
C TYR A 131 -4.19 -10.82 -14.68
N ARG A 132 -4.44 -12.09 -15.02
CA ARG A 132 -3.94 -13.26 -14.29
C ARG A 132 -2.42 -13.30 -14.25
N ASP A 133 -1.77 -13.08 -15.40
CA ASP A 133 -0.31 -13.11 -15.50
C ASP A 133 0.33 -12.04 -14.62
N VAL A 134 -0.21 -10.81 -14.64
CA VAL A 134 0.33 -9.71 -13.85
C VAL A 134 0.20 -9.96 -12.34
N ILE A 135 -0.93 -10.53 -11.87
CA ILE A 135 -1.10 -10.82 -10.44
C ILE A 135 -0.26 -12.02 -10.00
N LEU A 136 -0.12 -13.07 -10.83
CA LEU A 136 0.74 -14.21 -10.52
C LEU A 136 2.21 -13.82 -10.45
N LEU A 137 2.71 -13.09 -11.46
CA LEU A 137 4.09 -12.60 -11.45
C LEU A 137 4.39 -11.71 -10.24
N ARG A 138 3.38 -10.94 -9.79
CA ARG A 138 3.55 -10.03 -8.66
C ARG A 138 3.45 -10.70 -7.30
N ASP A 139 2.41 -11.50 -7.10
CA ASP A 139 2.00 -11.98 -5.77
C ASP A 139 2.47 -13.43 -5.51
N PHE A 140 2.90 -14.17 -6.53
CA PHE A 140 3.49 -15.52 -6.41
C PHE A 140 4.97 -15.56 -6.77
N GLU A 141 5.38 -14.93 -7.88
CA GLU A 141 6.81 -14.85 -8.26
C GLU A 141 7.54 -13.65 -7.64
N GLU A 142 6.83 -12.82 -6.86
CA GLU A 142 7.34 -11.65 -6.14
C GLU A 142 8.07 -10.59 -6.99
N LEU A 143 7.88 -10.61 -8.32
CA LEU A 143 8.55 -9.69 -9.22
C LEU A 143 8.17 -8.23 -8.94
N THR A 144 9.13 -7.33 -9.11
CA THR A 144 8.88 -5.89 -9.08
C THR A 144 8.04 -5.46 -10.28
N ILE A 145 7.32 -4.34 -10.15
CA ILE A 145 6.55 -3.77 -11.26
C ILE A 145 7.44 -3.52 -12.49
N GLY A 146 8.71 -3.16 -12.29
CA GLY A 146 9.68 -2.96 -13.36
C GLY A 146 10.02 -4.26 -14.09
N GLU A 147 10.28 -5.34 -13.35
CA GLU A 147 10.54 -6.67 -13.92
C GLU A 147 9.32 -7.22 -14.66
N ILE A 148 8.12 -7.05 -14.11
CA ILE A 148 6.87 -7.46 -14.76
C ILE A 148 6.66 -6.65 -16.05
N ALA A 149 6.87 -5.33 -16.01
CA ALA A 149 6.77 -4.47 -17.18
C ALA A 149 7.72 -4.92 -18.29
N GLN A 150 8.98 -5.22 -17.95
CA GLN A 150 9.96 -5.75 -18.87
C GLN A 150 9.56 -7.13 -19.42
N ARG A 151 9.10 -8.04 -18.55
CA ARG A 151 8.75 -9.42 -18.90
C ARG A 151 7.52 -9.52 -19.80
N LEU A 152 6.55 -8.64 -19.62
CA LEU A 152 5.32 -8.59 -20.41
C LEU A 152 5.36 -7.58 -21.56
N GLY A 153 6.49 -6.87 -21.76
CA GLY A 153 6.62 -5.87 -22.82
C GLY A 153 5.69 -4.66 -22.67
N MET A 154 5.41 -4.26 -21.43
CA MET A 154 4.46 -3.18 -21.10
C MET A 154 5.18 -2.00 -20.44
N THR A 155 4.50 -0.85 -20.35
CA THR A 155 5.00 0.25 -19.53
C THR A 155 4.78 -0.03 -18.04
N VAL A 156 5.59 0.59 -17.16
CA VAL A 156 5.39 0.54 -15.71
C VAL A 156 3.99 1.03 -15.31
N ALA A 157 3.48 2.07 -15.98
CA ALA A 157 2.14 2.61 -15.75
C ALA A 157 1.04 1.60 -16.14
N ALA A 158 1.16 0.97 -17.32
CA ALA A 158 0.22 -0.07 -17.76
C ALA A 158 0.24 -1.28 -16.83
N THR A 159 1.42 -1.67 -16.34
CA THR A 159 1.59 -2.78 -15.39
C THR A 159 0.89 -2.49 -14.06
N LYS A 160 1.06 -1.27 -13.51
CA LYS A 160 0.34 -0.83 -12.31
C LYS A 160 -1.18 -0.89 -12.51
N SER A 161 -1.66 -0.35 -13.62
CA SER A 161 -3.09 -0.33 -13.94
C SER A 161 -3.68 -1.73 -14.08
N ARG A 162 -2.99 -2.65 -14.80
CA ARG A 162 -3.41 -4.05 -14.95
C ARG A 162 -3.40 -4.80 -13.61
N LEU A 163 -2.35 -4.68 -12.81
CA LEU A 163 -2.27 -5.32 -11.49
C LEU A 163 -3.41 -4.86 -10.58
N HIS A 164 -3.69 -3.56 -10.59
CA HIS A 164 -4.79 -3.01 -9.82
C HIS A 164 -6.12 -3.62 -10.27
N ARG A 165 -6.43 -3.61 -11.58
CA ARG A 165 -7.66 -4.23 -12.11
C ARG A 165 -7.78 -5.72 -11.80
N ALA A 166 -6.68 -6.47 -11.92
CA ALA A 166 -6.65 -7.89 -11.57
C ALA A 166 -7.10 -8.15 -10.13
N ARG A 167 -6.58 -7.36 -9.17
CA ARG A 167 -6.95 -7.47 -7.75
C ARG A 167 -8.38 -7.03 -7.47
N THR A 168 -8.88 -6.01 -8.17
CA THR A 168 -10.28 -5.58 -8.07
C THR A 168 -11.22 -6.70 -8.53
N MET A 169 -10.99 -7.27 -9.70
CA MET A 169 -11.81 -8.36 -10.25
C MET A 169 -11.80 -9.60 -9.34
N ALA A 170 -10.62 -9.99 -8.84
CA ALA A 170 -10.50 -11.11 -7.92
C ALA A 170 -11.27 -10.87 -6.62
N ARG A 171 -11.20 -9.65 -6.06
CA ARG A 171 -11.96 -9.26 -4.87
C ARG A 171 -13.47 -9.31 -5.13
N GLU A 172 -13.92 -8.76 -6.25
CA GLU A 172 -15.34 -8.75 -6.62
C GLU A 172 -15.88 -10.17 -6.75
N TYR A 173 -15.14 -11.07 -7.40
CA TYR A 173 -15.48 -12.49 -7.49
C TYR A 173 -15.64 -13.13 -6.10
N LEU A 174 -14.63 -12.98 -5.23
CA LEU A 174 -14.64 -13.58 -3.89
C LEU A 174 -15.78 -13.06 -3.02
N LEU A 175 -16.12 -11.77 -3.13
CA LEU A 175 -17.15 -11.14 -2.31
C LEU A 175 -18.56 -11.20 -2.92
N ALA A 176 -18.72 -11.65 -4.16
CA ALA A 176 -20.02 -11.78 -4.83
C ALA A 176 -20.78 -13.06 -4.42
N GLU A 177 -20.08 -14.10 -3.96
CA GLU A 177 -20.68 -15.35 -3.46
C GLU A 177 -21.06 -15.29 -1.96
N VAL A 178 -21.66 -14.17 -1.53
CA VAL A 178 -22.23 -14.01 -0.18
C VAL A 178 -23.73 -13.77 -0.27
#